data_AF-A0A2D7DAP3-F1
#
_entry.id   AF-A0A2D7DAP3-F1
#
_cell.length_a   1.000
_cell.length_b   1.000
_cell.length_c   1.000
_cell.angle_alpha   90.00
_cell.angle_beta   90.00
_cell.angle_gamma   90.00
#
_symmetry.space_group_name_H-M   'P 1'
#
loop_
_entity.id
_entity.type
_entity.pdbx_description
1 polymer ?
#
loop_
_entity_poly.entity_id
_entity_poly.type
_entity_poly.pdbx_seq_one_letter_code
_entity_poly.pdbx_strand_id
1 'polypeptide(L)'
;MNDIPFSRYAIYAVPDPDSALFTAASRWLGWNCVTNAETRHPVPDELKNPAGVDISSVTDTPRKYGFHGTIKPPMRLAAGCDIAAFASTARQIAAELPNIVIPQMKLARIGSFLALVPAAPCASLEAAVARFVTELDPCRAPLNEAELARRRQNNL
;
A
#
# COMPACT_ATOMS: atom_id res chain seq x y z
N MET A 1 -7.43 -6.02 25.83
CA MET A 1 -8.26 -5.96 24.61
C MET A 1 -8.21 -7.35 24.00
N ASN A 2 -9.34 -8.00 23.77
CA ASN A 2 -9.35 -9.29 23.08
C ASN A 2 -8.91 -9.02 21.64
N ASP A 3 -7.65 -9.34 21.32
CA ASP A 3 -7.11 -9.25 19.97
C ASP A 3 -7.95 -10.14 19.06
N ILE A 4 -8.80 -9.54 18.23
CA ILE A 4 -9.34 -10.24 17.08
C ILE A 4 -8.13 -10.48 16.17
N PRO A 5 -7.69 -11.72 15.94
CA PRO A 5 -6.52 -11.97 15.12
C PRO A 5 -6.81 -11.47 13.71
N PHE A 6 -6.03 -10.50 13.23
CA PHE A 6 -6.07 -10.10 11.83
C PHE A 6 -5.81 -11.33 10.95
N SER A 7 -6.64 -11.55 9.94
CA SER A 7 -6.52 -12.74 9.09
C SER A 7 -5.40 -12.63 8.06
N ARG A 8 -4.96 -11.41 7.74
CA ARG A 8 -3.95 -11.11 6.72
C ARG A 8 -3.12 -9.91 7.10
N TYR A 9 -1.85 -9.94 6.70
CA TYR A 9 -0.83 -8.94 6.99
C TYR A 9 -0.15 -8.52 5.69
N ALA A 10 0.23 -7.25 5.61
CA ALA A 10 0.86 -6.65 4.43
C ALA A 10 1.94 -5.66 4.87
N ILE A 11 2.86 -5.34 3.96
CA ILE A 11 3.81 -4.23 4.11
C ILE A 11 3.52 -3.20 3.04
N TYR A 12 3.32 -1.97 3.49
CA TYR A 12 3.04 -0.81 2.65
C TYR A 12 4.12 0.24 2.88
N ALA A 13 4.57 0.88 1.80
CA ALA A 13 5.35 2.11 1.86
C ALA A 13 4.38 3.28 1.84
N VAL A 14 4.48 4.18 2.82
CA VAL A 14 3.73 5.44 2.86
C VAL A 14 4.69 6.60 2.62
N PRO A 15 4.26 7.70 1.98
CA PRO A 15 5.09 8.90 1.92
C PRO A 15 5.40 9.42 3.33
N ASP A 16 6.49 10.16 3.46
CA ASP A 16 6.85 10.84 4.71
C ASP A 16 5.65 11.69 5.20
N PRO A 17 5.21 11.53 6.46
CA PRO A 17 4.06 12.27 7.01
C PRO A 17 4.17 13.79 6.89
N ASP A 18 5.39 14.33 6.89
CA ASP A 18 5.64 15.78 6.77
C ASP A 18 5.76 16.24 5.31
N SER A 19 5.67 15.32 4.34
CA SER A 19 5.75 15.66 2.93
C SER A 19 4.46 16.27 2.38
N ALA A 20 4.63 17.16 1.40
CA ALA A 20 3.52 17.71 0.61
C ALA A 20 2.71 16.61 -0.09
N LEU A 21 3.37 15.52 -0.52
CA LEU A 21 2.72 14.37 -1.15
C LEU A 21 1.77 13.67 -0.17
N PHE A 22 2.22 13.39 1.06
CA PHE A 22 1.38 12.77 2.09
C PHE A 22 0.15 13.65 2.39
N THR A 23 0.37 14.95 2.58
CA THR A 23 -0.70 15.90 2.86
C THR A 23 -1.72 15.95 1.72
N ALA A 24 -1.27 16.10 0.48
CA ALA A 24 -2.14 16.16 -0.69
C ALA A 24 -2.92 14.86 -0.89
N ALA A 25 -2.26 13.71 -0.74
CA ALA A 25 -2.89 12.41 -0.95
C ALA A 25 -3.84 12.03 0.19
N SER A 26 -3.54 12.37 1.43
CA SER A 26 -4.45 12.19 2.56
C SER A 26 -5.72 13.00 2.36
N ARG A 27 -5.60 14.28 1.95
CA ARG A 27 -6.76 15.12 1.58
C ARG A 27 -7.54 14.49 0.44
N TRP A 28 -6.87 14.07 -0.64
CA TRP A 28 -7.52 13.40 -1.78
C TRP A 28 -8.40 12.22 -1.33
N LEU A 29 -7.88 11.39 -0.42
CA LEU A 29 -8.59 10.22 0.13
C LEU A 29 -9.58 10.56 1.26
N GLY A 30 -9.53 11.77 1.82
CA GLY A 30 -10.30 12.13 3.01
C GLY A 30 -9.87 11.36 4.27
N TRP A 31 -8.67 10.77 4.27
CA TRP A 31 -8.17 9.93 5.36
C TRP A 31 -6.66 10.10 5.59
N ASN A 32 -6.27 10.31 6.85
CA ASN A 32 -4.88 10.29 7.30
C ASN A 32 -4.59 8.96 8.00
N CYS A 33 -3.78 8.11 7.37
CA CYS A 33 -3.47 6.78 7.89
C CYS A 33 -2.46 6.77 9.05
N VAL A 34 -1.73 7.87 9.29
CA VAL A 34 -0.77 7.98 10.41
C VAL A 34 -1.50 8.35 11.70
N THR A 35 -2.42 9.32 11.63
CA THR A 35 -3.23 9.75 12.78
C THR A 35 -4.50 8.92 12.95
N ASN A 36 -4.81 8.04 11.99
CA ASN A 36 -6.03 7.24 11.96
C ASN A 36 -7.31 8.10 12.08
N ALA A 37 -7.39 9.16 11.28
CA ALA A 37 -8.47 10.14 11.34
C ALA A 37 -8.89 10.62 9.95
N GLU A 38 -10.14 11.08 9.84
CA GLU A 38 -10.64 11.74 8.63
C GLU A 38 -9.91 13.05 8.38
N THR A 39 -9.81 13.42 7.11
CA THR A 39 -9.34 14.74 6.69
C THR A 39 -10.25 15.32 5.63
N ARG A 40 -10.19 16.63 5.44
CA ARG A 40 -11.04 17.35 4.49
C ARG A 40 -10.61 17.03 3.06
N HIS A 41 -11.54 16.51 2.26
CA HIS A 41 -11.37 16.42 0.81
C HIS A 41 -11.16 17.82 0.20
N PRO A 42 -10.40 17.93 -0.90
CA PRO A 42 -10.34 19.18 -1.62
C PRO A 42 -11.73 19.55 -2.15
N VAL A 43 -12.11 20.83 -2.06
CA VAL A 43 -13.40 21.29 -2.58
C VAL A 43 -13.34 21.50 -4.10
N PRO A 44 -14.48 21.50 -4.82
CA PRO A 44 -14.50 21.62 -6.28
C PRO A 44 -13.68 22.79 -6.85
N ASP A 45 -13.72 23.95 -6.19
CA ASP A 45 -12.97 25.15 -6.59
C ASP A 45 -11.45 24.99 -6.47
N GLU A 46 -10.97 24.14 -5.54
CA GLU A 46 -9.53 23.85 -5.36
C GLU A 46 -8.99 22.95 -6.49
N LEU A 47 -9.84 22.08 -7.06
CA LEU A 47 -9.39 21.03 -7.98
C LEU A 47 -9.58 21.33 -9.45
N LYS A 48 -10.29 22.42 -9.79
CA LYS A 48 -10.76 22.67 -11.16
C LYS A 48 -11.34 21.38 -11.72
N ASN A 49 -12.46 20.93 -11.15
CA ASN A 49 -13.13 19.66 -11.43
C ASN A 49 -14.27 19.86 -12.46
N PRO A 50 -13.98 20.07 -13.77
CA PRO A 50 -15.00 20.38 -14.77
C PRO A 50 -15.97 19.22 -15.00
N ALA A 51 -15.55 18.00 -14.66
CA ALA A 51 -16.35 16.79 -14.79
C ALA A 51 -17.33 16.57 -13.62
N GLY A 52 -17.26 17.39 -12.56
CA GLY A 52 -18.15 17.26 -11.40
C GLY A 52 -17.99 15.93 -10.64
N VAL A 53 -16.81 15.32 -10.69
CA VAL A 53 -16.56 14.03 -10.03
C VAL A 53 -16.70 14.20 -8.52
N ASP A 54 -17.56 13.40 -7.89
CA ASP A 54 -17.62 13.30 -6.44
C ASP A 54 -16.44 12.46 -5.92
N ILE A 55 -15.43 13.17 -5.42
CA ILE A 55 -14.17 12.57 -4.96
C ILE A 55 -14.39 11.71 -3.72
N SER A 56 -15.28 12.13 -2.84
CA SER A 56 -15.59 11.37 -1.63
C SER A 56 -16.17 10.00 -1.99
N SER A 57 -17.10 9.97 -2.97
CA SER A 57 -17.68 8.73 -3.47
C SER A 57 -16.64 7.81 -4.12
N VAL A 58 -15.79 8.32 -5.01
CA VAL A 58 -14.81 7.47 -5.73
C VAL A 58 -13.62 7.01 -4.88
N THR A 59 -13.39 7.63 -3.72
CA THR A 59 -12.30 7.28 -2.80
C THR A 59 -12.76 6.54 -1.53
N ASP A 60 -14.07 6.37 -1.32
CA ASP A 60 -14.63 5.78 -0.11
C ASP A 60 -14.11 4.36 0.19
N THR A 61 -14.03 3.51 -0.84
CA THR A 61 -13.55 2.13 -0.69
C THR A 61 -12.05 2.02 -0.34
N PRO A 62 -11.11 2.69 -1.06
CA PRO A 62 -9.68 2.53 -0.80
C PRO A 62 -9.16 3.34 0.40
N ARG A 63 -9.84 4.42 0.84
CA ARG A 63 -9.26 5.41 1.77
C ARG A 63 -8.72 4.86 3.09
N LYS A 64 -9.33 3.79 3.62
CA LYS A 64 -8.93 3.19 4.91
C LYS A 64 -7.49 2.70 4.98
N TYR A 65 -6.85 2.44 3.84
CA TYR A 65 -5.44 2.03 3.78
C TYR A 65 -4.48 3.22 3.67
N GLY A 66 -5.00 4.45 3.51
CA GLY A 66 -4.21 5.63 3.19
C GLY A 66 -3.57 5.57 1.80
N PHE A 67 -2.85 6.61 1.42
CA PHE A 67 -2.09 6.63 0.18
C PHE A 67 -0.77 5.86 0.36
N HIS A 68 -0.60 4.79 -0.40
CA HIS A 68 0.51 3.85 -0.17
C HIS A 68 0.96 3.14 -1.45
N GLY A 69 2.21 2.65 -1.43
CA GLY A 69 2.73 1.65 -2.35
C GLY A 69 2.72 0.26 -1.69
N THR A 70 2.26 -0.77 -2.41
CA THR A 70 2.31 -2.16 -1.92
C THR A 70 3.71 -2.73 -2.08
N ILE A 71 4.34 -3.13 -0.97
CA ILE A 71 5.68 -3.76 -0.95
C ILE A 71 5.56 -5.27 -0.79
N LYS A 72 4.79 -5.74 0.21
CA LYS A 72 4.39 -7.15 0.37
C LYS A 72 2.85 -7.19 0.40
N PRO A 73 2.19 -7.84 -0.58
CA PRO A 73 0.74 -7.86 -0.62
C PRO A 73 0.15 -8.66 0.54
N PRO A 74 -1.12 -8.39 0.94
CA PRO A 74 -1.79 -9.09 2.03
C PRO A 74 -1.68 -10.61 1.94
N MET A 75 -1.20 -11.21 3.02
CA MET A 75 -1.01 -12.66 3.14
C MET A 75 -1.34 -13.15 4.55
N ARG A 76 -1.75 -14.42 4.66
CA ARG A 76 -1.80 -15.10 5.95
C ARG A 76 -0.38 -15.41 6.42
N LEU A 77 -0.15 -15.35 7.73
CA LEU A 77 1.11 -15.82 8.31
C LEU A 77 1.12 -17.34 8.43
N ALA A 78 2.25 -17.96 8.10
CA ALA A 78 2.49 -19.39 8.25
C ALA A 78 2.42 -19.80 9.73
N ALA A 79 2.10 -21.07 9.99
CA ALA A 79 2.17 -21.61 11.35
C ALA A 79 3.60 -21.44 11.90
N GLY A 80 3.73 -20.86 13.10
CA GLY A 80 5.02 -20.56 13.72
C GLY A 80 5.65 -19.22 13.33
N CYS A 81 5.09 -18.46 12.37
CA CYS A 81 5.43 -17.05 12.18
C CYS A 81 4.37 -16.17 12.86
N ASP A 82 4.76 -15.44 13.89
CA ASP A 82 3.91 -14.42 14.50
C ASP A 82 4.15 -13.04 13.86
N ILE A 83 3.28 -12.09 14.21
CA ILE A 83 3.35 -10.72 13.70
C ILE A 83 4.62 -9.98 14.15
N ALA A 84 5.17 -10.32 15.32
CA ALA A 84 6.36 -9.66 15.84
C ALA A 84 7.59 -10.05 15.02
N ALA A 85 7.74 -11.34 14.70
CA ALA A 85 8.79 -11.86 13.82
C ALA A 85 8.67 -11.26 12.40
N PHE A 86 7.47 -11.28 11.82
CA PHE A 86 7.21 -10.68 10.50
C PHE A 86 7.59 -9.18 10.45
N ALA A 87 7.17 -8.41 11.46
CA ALA A 87 7.51 -6.99 11.56
C ALA A 87 9.01 -6.77 11.81
N SER A 88 9.65 -7.62 12.61
CA SER A 88 11.10 -7.55 12.89
C SER A 88 11.91 -7.73 11.61
N THR A 89 11.62 -8.78 10.83
CA THR A 89 12.29 -9.02 9.54
C THR A 89 12.06 -7.87 8.57
N ALA A 90 10.84 -7.32 8.50
CA ALA A 90 10.57 -6.17 7.65
C ALA A 90 11.40 -4.92 8.05
N ARG A 91 11.58 -4.68 9.36
CA ARG A 91 12.42 -3.59 9.86
C ARG A 91 13.91 -3.80 9.56
N GLN A 92 14.40 -5.04 9.69
CA GLN A 92 15.78 -5.38 9.34
C GLN A 92 16.07 -5.09 7.87
N ILE A 93 15.21 -5.57 6.97
CA ILE A 93 15.32 -5.28 5.54
C ILE A 93 15.35 -3.77 5.31
N ALA A 94 14.39 -3.03 5.87
CA ALA A 94 14.29 -1.59 5.70
C ALA A 94 15.54 -0.83 6.18
N ALA A 95 16.14 -1.25 7.30
CA ALA A 95 17.34 -0.63 7.86
C ALA A 95 18.60 -0.83 6.99
N GLU A 96 18.60 -1.87 6.15
CA GLU A 96 19.72 -2.19 5.25
C GLU A 96 19.55 -1.60 3.85
N LEU A 97 18.39 -1.02 3.54
CA LEU A 97 18.18 -0.42 2.22
C LEU A 97 18.99 0.86 2.08
N PRO A 98 19.64 1.09 0.93
CA PRO A 98 20.20 2.39 0.63
C PRO A 98 19.08 3.42 0.43
N ASN A 99 19.43 4.70 0.41
CA ASN A 99 18.51 5.72 -0.06
C ASN A 99 18.13 5.46 -1.53
N ILE A 100 16.84 5.27 -1.80
CA ILE A 100 16.31 4.98 -3.14
C ILE A 100 15.71 6.27 -3.70
N VAL A 101 16.27 6.73 -4.82
CA VAL A 101 15.76 7.90 -5.54
C VAL A 101 14.99 7.43 -6.76
N ILE A 102 13.71 7.82 -6.83
CA ILE A 102 12.90 7.70 -8.05
C ILE A 102 13.00 9.06 -8.77
N PRO A 103 13.73 9.17 -9.89
CA PRO A 103 14.05 10.48 -10.48
C PRO A 103 12.80 11.25 -10.93
N GLN A 104 11.79 10.52 -11.38
CA GLN A 104 10.55 11.08 -11.83
C GLN A 104 9.41 10.07 -11.62
N MET A 105 8.29 10.56 -11.10
CA MET A 105 7.03 9.82 -11.06
C MET A 105 6.04 10.39 -12.08
N LYS A 106 5.16 9.54 -12.58
CA LYS A 106 4.04 9.92 -13.43
C LYS A 106 2.75 9.30 -12.91
N LEU A 107 1.63 9.94 -13.23
CA LEU A 107 0.32 9.33 -13.04
C LEU A 107 0.09 8.28 -14.14
N ALA A 108 -0.29 7.08 -13.74
CA ALA A 108 -0.65 6.01 -14.65
C ALA A 108 -1.90 5.28 -14.13
N ARG A 109 -2.60 4.60 -15.04
CA ARG A 109 -3.69 3.70 -14.68
C ARG A 109 -3.15 2.28 -14.56
N ILE A 110 -3.41 1.63 -13.42
CA ILE A 110 -3.13 0.21 -13.20
C ILE A 110 -4.48 -0.48 -12.98
N GLY A 111 -4.95 -1.23 -13.99
CA GLY A 111 -6.27 -1.86 -13.94
C GLY A 111 -7.40 -0.83 -13.78
N SER A 112 -8.10 -0.87 -12.63
CA SER A 112 -9.24 0.01 -12.33
C SER A 112 -8.90 1.26 -11.53
N PHE A 113 -7.64 1.48 -11.14
CA PHE A 113 -7.24 2.63 -10.31
C PHE A 113 -6.10 3.43 -10.92
N LEU A 114 -5.96 4.67 -10.44
CA LEU A 114 -4.85 5.56 -10.76
C LEU A 114 -3.76 5.43 -9.70
N ALA A 115 -2.51 5.45 -10.13
CA ALA A 115 -1.34 5.34 -9.26
C ALA A 115 -0.22 6.27 -9.73
N LEU A 116 0.59 6.74 -8.78
CA LEU A 116 1.90 7.30 -9.10
C LEU A 116 2.88 6.15 -9.29
N VAL A 117 3.57 6.14 -10.42
CA VAL A 117 4.56 5.12 -10.79
C VAL A 117 5.86 5.78 -11.25
N PRO A 118 7.01 5.08 -11.15
CA PRO A 118 8.24 5.54 -11.80
C PRO A 118 8.01 5.82 -13.29
N ALA A 119 8.54 6.93 -13.80
CA ALA A 119 8.38 7.29 -15.20
C ALA A 119 9.14 6.34 -16.15
N ALA A 120 10.25 5.78 -15.65
CA ALA A 120 11.12 4.78 -16.26
C ALA A 120 11.47 3.68 -15.23
N PRO A 121 11.98 2.50 -15.66
CA PRO A 121 12.42 1.44 -14.74
C PRO A 121 13.37 1.94 -13.66
N CYS A 122 13.22 1.43 -12.44
CA CYS A 122 13.98 1.88 -11.27
C CYS A 122 14.55 0.66 -10.55
N ALA A 123 15.72 0.21 -11.01
CA ALA A 123 16.33 -1.05 -10.56
C ALA A 123 16.57 -1.10 -9.04
N SER A 124 16.92 0.02 -8.41
CA SER A 124 17.11 0.09 -6.96
C SER A 124 15.81 -0.11 -6.19
N LEU A 125 14.70 0.47 -6.66
CA LEU A 125 13.36 0.24 -6.10
C LEU A 125 12.93 -1.22 -6.29
N GLU A 126 13.11 -1.76 -7.49
CA GLU A 126 12.75 -3.14 -7.82
C GLU A 126 13.53 -4.14 -6.95
N ALA A 127 14.84 -3.93 -6.80
CA ALA A 127 15.68 -4.76 -5.94
C ALA A 127 15.25 -4.69 -4.47
N ALA A 128 14.94 -3.49 -3.97
CA ALA A 128 14.45 -3.31 -2.60
C ALA A 128 13.12 -4.05 -2.35
N VAL A 129 12.16 -3.92 -3.27
CA VAL A 129 10.87 -4.64 -3.18
C VAL A 129 11.09 -6.15 -3.27
N ALA A 130 11.98 -6.62 -4.14
CA ALA A 130 12.31 -8.04 -4.28
C ALA A 130 12.86 -8.64 -2.99
N ARG A 131 13.66 -7.89 -2.22
CA ARG A 131 14.13 -8.31 -0.89
C ARG A 131 12.97 -8.56 0.08
N PHE A 132 12.06 -7.60 0.23
CA PHE A 132 10.86 -7.80 1.06
C PHE A 132 10.02 -8.99 0.62
N VAL A 133 9.84 -9.16 -0.70
CA VAL A 133 9.06 -10.30 -1.22
C VAL A 133 9.74 -11.62 -0.85
N THR A 134 11.05 -11.74 -1.06
CA THR A 134 11.79 -12.99 -0.89
C THR A 134 12.03 -13.32 0.58
N GLU A 135 12.54 -12.36 1.35
CA GLU A 135 12.95 -12.59 2.75
C GLU A 135 11.74 -12.73 3.69
N LEU A 136 10.58 -12.17 3.34
CA LEU A 136 9.34 -12.39 4.09
C LEU A 136 8.51 -13.57 3.57
N ASP A 137 8.93 -14.25 2.50
CA ASP A 137 8.17 -15.38 1.98
C ASP A 137 8.09 -16.60 2.91
N PRO A 138 9.09 -16.92 3.75
CA PRO A 138 8.95 -17.96 4.77
C PRO A 138 7.79 -17.73 5.75
N CYS A 139 7.36 -16.48 5.94
CA CYS A 139 6.20 -16.14 6.76
C CYS A 139 4.87 -16.28 6.01
N ARG A 140 4.85 -16.57 4.71
CA ARG A 140 3.61 -16.72 3.94
C ARG A 140 3.01 -18.11 4.19
N ALA A 141 1.78 -18.14 4.69
CA ALA A 141 1.02 -19.39 4.72
C ALA A 141 0.72 -19.88 3.30
N PRO A 142 0.71 -21.20 3.06
CA PRO A 142 0.17 -21.77 1.83
C PRO A 142 -1.25 -21.28 1.56
N LEU A 143 -1.61 -21.18 0.29
CA LEU A 143 -2.98 -20.85 -0.10
C LEU A 143 -3.94 -21.92 0.42
N ASN A 144 -5.04 -21.50 1.03
CA ASN A 144 -6.11 -22.41 1.35
C ASN A 144 -7.02 -22.66 0.14
N GLU A 145 -7.92 -23.65 0.25
CA GLU A 145 -8.83 -24.02 -0.83
C GLU A 145 -9.71 -22.85 -1.31
N ALA A 146 -10.16 -21.99 -0.39
CA ALA A 146 -10.97 -20.81 -0.75
C ALA A 146 -10.17 -19.77 -1.54
N GLU A 147 -8.90 -19.55 -1.19
CA GLU A 147 -8.00 -18.66 -1.92
C GLU A 147 -7.67 -19.21 -3.31
N LEU A 148 -7.45 -20.52 -3.43
CA LEU A 148 -7.24 -21.22 -4.71
C LEU A 148 -8.48 -21.13 -5.61
N ALA A 149 -9.67 -21.37 -5.05
CA ALA A 149 -10.94 -21.26 -5.78
C ALA A 149 -11.15 -19.83 -6.31
N ARG A 150 -10.87 -18.82 -5.48
CA ARG A 150 -10.97 -17.41 -5.89
C ARG A 150 -9.97 -17.03 -6.99
N ARG A 151 -8.73 -17.52 -6.93
CA ARG A 151 -7.72 -17.27 -7.97
C ARG A 151 -8.15 -17.87 -9.32
N ARG A 152 -8.63 -19.12 -9.31
CA ARG A 152 -9.16 -19.81 -10.49
C ARG A 152 -10.33 -19.07 -11.15
N GLN A 153 -11.18 -18.41 -10.36
CA GLN A 153 -12.29 -17.61 -10.88
C GLN A 153 -11.87 -16.26 -11.48
N ASN A 154 -10.74 -15.72 -11.02
CA ASN A 154 -10.27 -14.38 -11.40
C ASN A 154 -9.18 -14.39 -12.50
N ASN A 155 -8.87 -15.54 -13.11
CA ASN A 155 -7.77 -15.71 -14.08
C ASN A 155 -6.42 -15.14 -13.59
N LEU A 156 -6.11 -15.35 -12.30
CA LEU A 156 -4.83 -15.04 -11.64
C LEU A 156 -4.19 -16.32 -11.13
#